data_AF-A0A8I2ZMA7-F1
#
_entry.id   AF-A0A8I2ZMA7-F1
#
_cell.length_a   1.000
_cell.length_b   1.000
_cell.length_c   1.000
_cell.angle_alpha   90.00
_cell.angle_beta   90.00
_cell.angle_gamma   90.00
#
_symmetry.space_group_name_H-M   'P 1'
#
loop_
_entity.id
_entity.type
_entity.pdbx_description
1 polymer ?
#
loop_
_entity_poly.entity_id
_entity_poly.type
_entity_poly.pdbx_seq_one_letter_code
_entity_poly.pdbx_strand_id
1 'polypeptide(L)'
;MAEPPSSPPGESASAEDSLSWYKSQYEVLEQELAEFRESSKELEQELEKDIEQAEKRERGLQEKAESLAFEVEEWKAKCKQSKAEANAAQSSREGGDDPP
;
A
#
# COMPACT_ATOMS: atom_id res chain seq x y z
N MET A 1 -30.17 -14.58 26.83
CA MET A 1 -29.69 -15.93 27.19
C MET A 1 -28.46 -15.72 28.06
N ALA A 2 -28.34 -16.40 29.20
CA ALA A 2 -27.13 -16.30 30.03
C ALA A 2 -26.03 -17.14 29.37
N GLU A 3 -24.82 -16.58 29.25
CA GLU A 3 -23.64 -17.32 28.78
C GLU A 3 -23.46 -18.59 29.63
N PRO A 4 -23.27 -19.76 29.02
CA PRO A 4 -23.01 -20.97 29.77
C PRO A 4 -21.68 -20.81 30.54
N PRO A 5 -21.61 -21.26 31.80
CA PRO A 5 -20.42 -21.06 32.63
C PRO A 5 -19.19 -21.66 31.93
N SER A 6 -18.09 -20.90 31.77
CA SER A 6 -16.88 -21.41 31.11
C SER A 6 -16.22 -22.58 31.86
N SER A 7 -16.57 -22.80 33.13
CA SER A 7 -16.07 -23.94 33.90
C SER A 7 -16.89 -25.19 33.60
N PRO A 8 -16.22 -26.33 33.32
CA PRO A 8 -16.92 -27.60 33.13
C PRO A 8 -17.67 -28.02 34.40
N PRO A 9 -18.77 -28.77 34.27
CA PRO A 9 -19.45 -29.37 35.40
C PRO A 9 -18.48 -30.25 36.20
N GLY A 10 -18.57 -30.18 37.54
CA GLY A 10 -17.74 -31.01 38.43
C GLY A 10 -18.13 -32.49 38.40
N GLU A 11 -17.33 -33.34 39.04
CA GLU A 11 -17.51 -34.81 39.06
C GLU A 11 -18.87 -35.29 39.63
N SER A 12 -19.59 -34.41 40.34
CA SER A 12 -20.93 -34.66 40.88
C SER A 12 -22.08 -34.34 39.92
N ALA A 13 -21.79 -33.79 38.75
CA ALA A 13 -22.81 -33.48 37.74
C ALA A 13 -23.36 -34.75 37.08
N SER A 14 -24.64 -34.74 36.73
CA SER A 14 -25.22 -35.84 35.96
C SER A 14 -24.62 -35.89 34.54
N ALA A 15 -24.72 -37.05 33.90
CA ALA A 15 -24.29 -37.22 32.51
C ALA A 15 -25.07 -36.28 31.58
N GLU A 16 -26.40 -36.15 31.77
CA GLU A 16 -27.26 -35.22 31.03
C GLU A 16 -26.84 -33.75 31.22
N ASP A 17 -26.54 -33.32 32.45
CA ASP A 17 -26.11 -31.94 32.72
C ASP A 17 -24.78 -31.65 32.03
N SER A 18 -23.87 -32.63 32.04
CA SER A 18 -22.59 -32.52 31.36
C SER A 18 -22.74 -32.44 29.85
N LEU A 19 -23.60 -33.28 29.26
CA LEU A 19 -23.90 -33.27 27.83
C LEU A 19 -24.55 -31.95 27.40
N SER A 20 -25.47 -31.42 28.21
CA SER A 20 -26.09 -30.12 27.98
C SER A 20 -25.05 -28.99 28.02
N TRP A 21 -24.11 -29.03 28.96
CA TRP A 21 -23.03 -28.05 29.05
C TRP A 21 -22.15 -28.08 27.81
N TYR A 22 -21.63 -29.24 27.40
CA TYR A 22 -20.78 -29.34 26.22
C TYR A 22 -21.51 -28.86 24.95
N LYS A 23 -22.79 -29.19 24.78
CA LYS A 23 -23.59 -28.69 23.65
C LYS A 23 -23.66 -27.17 23.65
N SER A 24 -23.96 -26.55 24.79
CA SER A 24 -24.00 -25.09 24.90
C SER A 24 -22.64 -24.44 24.60
N GLN A 25 -21.54 -25.07 24.98
CA GLN A 25 -20.20 -24.57 24.65
C GLN A 25 -19.88 -24.71 23.15
N TYR A 26 -20.32 -25.79 22.50
CA TYR A 26 -20.18 -25.93 21.05
C TYR A 26 -20.98 -24.87 20.31
N GLU A 27 -22.22 -24.58 20.73
CA GLU A 27 -23.04 -23.53 20.13
C GLU A 27 -22.38 -22.14 20.26
N VAL A 28 -21.80 -21.85 21.43
CA VAL A 28 -21.03 -20.60 21.64
C VAL A 28 -19.80 -20.54 20.74
N LEU A 29 -19.00 -21.61 20.69
CA LEU A 29 -17.80 -21.66 19.83
C LEU A 29 -18.14 -21.55 18.35
N GLU A 30 -19.24 -22.15 17.90
CA GLU A 30 -19.70 -22.03 16.52
C GLU A 30 -20.08 -20.57 16.18
N GLN A 31 -20.72 -19.87 17.12
CA GLN A 31 -21.06 -18.46 16.98
C GLN A 31 -19.80 -17.58 16.95
N GLU A 32 -18.90 -17.74 17.91
CA GLU A 32 -17.63 -16.99 17.96
C GLU A 32 -16.78 -17.22 16.71
N LEU A 33 -16.75 -18.46 16.19
CA LEU A 33 -16.01 -18.81 14.99
C LEU A 33 -16.66 -18.22 13.73
N ALA A 34 -17.98 -18.10 13.69
CA ALA A 34 -18.67 -17.38 12.62
C ALA A 34 -18.35 -15.88 12.65
N GLU A 35 -18.41 -15.25 13.83
CA GLU A 35 -18.04 -13.84 14.03
C GLU A 35 -16.57 -13.57 13.67
N PHE A 36 -15.66 -14.45 14.10
CA PHE A 36 -14.25 -14.35 13.76
C PHE A 36 -14.02 -14.44 12.25
N ARG A 37 -14.68 -15.38 11.56
CA ARG A 37 -14.59 -15.51 10.10
C ARG A 37 -15.10 -14.27 9.37
N GLU A 38 -16.21 -13.69 9.84
CA GLU A 38 -16.74 -12.45 9.29
C GLU A 38 -15.76 -11.29 9.49
N SER A 39 -15.25 -11.11 10.71
CA SER A 39 -14.24 -10.08 11.01
C SER A 39 -12.95 -10.24 10.20
N SER A 40 -12.50 -11.49 9.99
CA SER A 40 -11.32 -11.79 9.17
C SER A 40 -11.55 -11.41 7.72
N LYS A 41 -12.73 -11.69 7.19
CA LYS A 41 -13.09 -11.32 5.81
C LYS A 41 -13.18 -9.81 5.63
N GLU A 42 -13.73 -9.08 6.60
CA GLU A 42 -13.75 -7.62 6.58
C GLU A 42 -12.34 -7.03 6.62
N LEU A 43 -11.48 -7.58 7.49
CA LEU A 43 -10.08 -7.17 7.59
C LEU A 43 -9.30 -7.44 6.30
N GLU A 44 -9.49 -8.61 5.68
CA GLU A 44 -8.89 -8.96 4.39
C GLU A 44 -9.29 -7.96 3.29
N GLN A 45 -10.56 -7.55 3.23
CA GLN A 45 -11.04 -6.55 2.28
C GLN A 45 -10.43 -5.17 2.50
N GLU A 46 -10.26 -4.76 3.77
CA GLU A 46 -9.60 -3.50 4.11
C GLU A 46 -8.13 -3.52 3.67
N LEU A 47 -7.42 -4.62 3.94
CA LEU A 47 -6.03 -4.79 3.54
C LEU A 47 -5.86 -4.78 2.02
N GLU A 48 -6.75 -5.44 1.27
CA GLU A 48 -6.70 -5.44 -0.19
C GLU A 48 -6.92 -4.03 -0.76
N LYS A 49 -7.87 -3.27 -0.19
CA LYS A 49 -8.09 -1.87 -0.53
C LYS A 49 -6.88 -0.99 -0.23
N ASP A 50 -6.18 -1.25 0.87
CA ASP A 50 -4.98 -0.48 1.23
C ASP A 50 -3.80 -0.79 0.31
N ILE A 51 -3.65 -2.06 -0.11
CA ILE A 51 -2.68 -2.47 -1.13
C ILE A 51 -2.97 -1.74 -2.45
N GLU A 52 -4.21 -1.77 -2.95
CA GLU A 52 -4.58 -1.07 -4.19
C GLU A 52 -4.27 0.43 -4.13
N GLN A 53 -4.54 1.08 -2.99
CA GLN A 53 -4.23 2.49 -2.80
C GLN A 53 -2.72 2.74 -2.77
N ALA A 54 -1.94 1.86 -2.15
CA ALA A 54 -0.48 1.96 -2.11
C ALA A 54 0.10 1.83 -3.53
N GLU A 55 -0.31 0.82 -4.28
CA GLU A 55 0.12 0.60 -5.67
C GLU A 55 -0.25 1.79 -6.58
N LYS A 56 -1.45 2.36 -6.42
CA LYS A 56 -1.87 3.55 -7.17
C LYS A 56 -0.99 4.76 -6.86
N ARG A 57 -0.63 4.96 -5.59
CA ARG A 57 0.28 6.04 -5.18
C ARG A 57 1.68 5.81 -5.73
N GLU A 58 2.19 4.59 -5.66
CA GLU A 58 3.49 4.22 -6.19
C GLU A 58 3.58 4.50 -7.69
N ARG A 59 2.60 4.03 -8.47
CA ARG A 59 2.52 4.31 -9.91
C ARG A 59 2.55 5.80 -10.22
N GLY A 60 1.74 6.59 -9.50
CA GLY A 60 1.71 8.04 -9.68
C GLY A 60 3.01 8.74 -9.30
N LEU A 61 3.76 8.21 -8.34
CA LEU A 61 5.09 8.71 -8.00
C LEU A 61 6.13 8.32 -9.05
N GLN A 62 6.05 7.11 -9.58
CA GLN A 62 6.93 6.63 -10.63
C GLN A 62 6.75 7.44 -11.93
N GLU A 63 5.52 7.66 -12.37
CA GLU A 63 5.23 8.50 -13.55
C GLU A 63 5.80 9.93 -13.39
N LYS A 64 5.67 10.51 -12.20
CA LYS A 64 6.26 11.82 -11.89
C LYS A 64 7.78 11.80 -11.93
N ALA A 65 8.40 10.76 -11.39
CA ALA A 65 9.85 10.60 -11.39
C ALA A 65 10.38 10.48 -12.83
N GLU A 66 9.70 9.70 -13.68
CA GLU A 66 10.04 9.55 -15.09
C GLU A 66 9.88 10.86 -15.87
N SER A 67 8.78 11.61 -15.66
CA SER A 67 8.58 12.93 -16.27
C SER A 67 9.68 13.91 -15.88
N LEU A 68 9.98 14.01 -14.58
CA LEU A 68 11.03 14.90 -14.09
C LEU A 68 12.42 14.51 -14.62
N ALA A 69 12.70 13.21 -14.73
CA ALA A 69 13.95 12.74 -15.32
C ALA A 69 14.09 13.18 -16.78
N PHE A 70 13.02 13.05 -17.57
CA PHE A 70 12.99 13.53 -18.95
C PHE A 70 13.20 15.04 -19.03
N GLU A 71 12.46 15.83 -18.24
CA GLU A 71 12.59 17.29 -18.21
C GLU A 71 14.02 17.72 -17.85
N VAL A 72 14.64 17.08 -16.86
CA VAL A 72 16.03 17.37 -16.48
C VAL A 72 17.01 17.11 -17.63
N GLU A 73 16.87 16.00 -18.35
CA GLU A 73 17.73 15.71 -19.50
C GLU A 73 17.50 16.68 -20.66
N GLU A 74 16.24 17.07 -20.92
CA GLU A 74 15.93 18.08 -21.92
C GLU A 74 16.56 19.44 -21.57
N TRP A 75 16.46 19.87 -20.31
CA TRP A 75 17.07 21.12 -19.85
C TRP A 75 18.60 21.09 -19.91
N LYS A 76 19.22 19.95 -19.57
CA LYS A 76 20.66 19.75 -19.74
C LYS A 76 21.07 19.87 -21.20
N ALA A 77 20.31 19.27 -22.12
CA ALA A 77 20.57 19.35 -23.56
C ALA A 77 20.45 20.80 -24.07
N LYS A 78 19.36 21.49 -23.74
CA LYS A 78 19.15 22.91 -24.09
C LYS A 78 20.26 23.81 -23.56
N CYS A 79 20.70 23.61 -22.31
CA CYS A 79 21.80 24.38 -21.73
C CYS A 79 23.13 24.14 -22.46
N LYS A 80 23.44 22.88 -22.81
CA LYS A 80 24.63 22.55 -23.61
C LYS A 80 24.57 23.19 -25.00
N GLN A 81 23.42 23.10 -25.67
CA GLN A 81 23.20 23.70 -26.98
C GLN A 81 23.36 25.22 -26.93
N SER A 82 22.70 25.90 -25.98
CA SER A 82 22.81 27.35 -25.82
C SER A 82 24.25 27.80 -25.58
N LYS A 83 25.03 27.07 -24.77
CA LYS A 83 26.46 27.36 -24.57
C LYS A 83 27.28 27.19 -25.86
N ALA A 84 26.99 26.14 -26.64
CA ALA A 84 27.68 25.91 -27.90
C ALA A 84 27.37 27.00 -28.93
N GLU A 85 26.10 27.41 -29.05
CA GLU A 85 25.66 28.49 -29.93
C GLU A 85 26.25 29.84 -29.51
N ALA A 86 26.29 30.15 -28.21
CA ALA A 86 26.93 31.36 -27.70
C ALA A 86 28.43 31.42 -28.01
N ASN A 87 29.15 30.30 -27.79
CA ASN A 87 30.57 30.21 -28.15
C ASN A 87 30.80 30.38 -29.66
N ALA A 88 29.98 29.74 -30.51
CA ALA A 88 30.09 29.87 -31.96
C ALA A 88 29.83 31.31 -32.42
N ALA A 89 28.85 32.00 -31.82
CA ALA A 89 28.55 33.40 -32.11
C ALA A 89 29.64 34.37 -31.62
N GLN A 90 30.34 34.04 -30.53
CA GLN A 90 31.51 34.80 -30.07
C GLN A 90 32.69 34.61 -31.02
N SER A 91 33.04 33.36 -31.36
CA SER A 91 34.15 33.09 -32.27
C SER A 91 33.94 33.69 -33.66
N SER A 92 32.70 33.75 -34.16
CA SER A 92 32.41 34.40 -35.45
C SER A 92 32.53 35.93 -35.40
N ARG A 93 32.30 36.54 -34.24
CA ARG A 93 32.53 37.98 -34.01
C ARG A 93 34.02 38.31 -33.87
N GLU A 94 34.74 37.52 -33.09
CA GLU A 94 36.18 37.71 -32.86
C GLU A 94 37.01 37.47 -34.14
N GLY A 95 36.63 36.49 -34.97
CA GLY A 95 37.29 36.25 -36.26
C GLY A 95 36.93 37.25 -37.38
N GLY A 96 36.00 38.17 -37.12
CA GLY A 96 35.58 39.23 -38.07
C GLY A 96 36.21 40.60 -37.83
N ASP A 97 37.02 40.75 -36.77
CA ASP A 97 37.59 42.04 -36.31
C ASP A 97 39.10 42.15 -36.59
N ASP A 98 39.59 41.52 -37.67
CA ASP A 98 40.96 41.71 -38.17
C ASP A 98 40.93 42.67 -39.38
N PRO A 99 41.12 44.00 -39.18
CA PRO A 99 41.25 44.93 -40.30
C PRO A 99 42.65 44.85 -40.93
N PRO A 100 42.78 45.08 -42.25
CA PRO A 100 44.04 45.01 -42.99
C PRO A 100 45.05 46.11 -42.63
#